data_AF-A0A970S685-F1
#
_entry.id   AF-A0A970S685-F1
#
_cell.length_a   1.000
_cell.length_b   1.000
_cell.length_c   1.000
_cell.angle_alpha   90.00
_cell.angle_beta   90.00
_cell.angle_gamma   90.00
#
_symmetry.space_group_name_H-M   'P 1'
#
loop_
_entity.id
_entity.type
_entity.pdbx_description
1 polymer ?
#
loop_
_entity_poly.entity_id
_entity_poly.type
_entity_poly.pdbx_seq_one_letter_code
_entity_poly.pdbx_strand_id
1 'polypeptide(L)'
;EREHANQVMKNSLPEISKIKNDHEREKLQMQIYLATAMYKEAHDLNGKMLKDVFSEARLLTLCELRYYAKRPQNEYEKCYAELALLLQQTLNDTPKNDPEYLYGEWGYLLAMYKAGHDKYKQKMEEFIHSTQDETMKYQFESSYELAIEQVASYK
;
A
#
# COMPACT_ATOMS: atom_id res chain seq x y z
N GLU A 1 0.99 25.78 -12.89
CA GLU A 1 0.38 24.71 -13.73
C GLU A 1 -0.15 23.55 -12.90
N ARG A 2 0.67 22.84 -12.09
CA ARG A 2 0.21 21.72 -11.23
C ARG A 2 -0.95 22.06 -10.28
N GLU A 3 -0.91 23.23 -9.64
CA GLU A 3 -1.98 23.66 -8.73
C GLU A 3 -3.31 23.89 -9.45
N HIS A 4 -3.25 24.46 -10.66
CA HIS A 4 -4.44 24.66 -11.47
C HIS A 4 -5.06 23.31 -11.90
N ALA A 5 -4.22 22.35 -12.33
CA ALA A 5 -4.69 21.01 -12.66
C ALA A 5 -5.32 20.30 -11.45
N ASN A 6 -4.71 20.42 -10.26
CA ASN A 6 -5.27 19.89 -9.01
C ASN A 6 -6.65 20.48 -8.71
N GLN A 7 -6.80 21.80 -8.86
CA GLN A 7 -8.07 22.47 -8.63
C GLN A 7 -9.14 22.01 -9.61
N VAL A 8 -8.80 21.85 -10.90
CA VAL A 8 -9.71 21.34 -11.93
C VAL A 8 -10.18 19.92 -11.58
N MET A 9 -9.27 19.04 -11.15
CA MET A 9 -9.62 17.69 -10.70
C MET A 9 -10.53 17.70 -9.48
N LYS A 10 -10.23 18.51 -8.45
CA LYS A 10 -11.09 18.62 -7.26
C LYS A 10 -12.48 19.15 -7.62
N ASN A 11 -12.56 20.13 -8.51
CA ASN A 11 -13.81 20.74 -8.95
C ASN A 11 -14.68 19.81 -9.79
N SER A 12 -14.14 18.73 -10.36
CA SER A 12 -14.94 17.76 -11.14
C SER A 12 -15.62 16.69 -10.27
N LEU A 13 -15.23 16.55 -8.99
CA LEU A 13 -15.79 15.58 -8.05
C LEU A 13 -17.33 15.62 -7.93
N PRO A 14 -18.00 16.79 -7.90
CA PRO A 14 -19.46 16.85 -7.84
C PRO A 14 -20.15 16.21 -9.04
N GLU A 15 -19.60 16.38 -10.25
CA GLU A 15 -20.15 15.77 -11.47
C GLU A 15 -19.86 14.28 -11.53
N ILE A 16 -18.64 13.86 -11.17
CA ILE A 16 -18.27 12.44 -11.07
C ILE A 16 -19.20 11.71 -10.09
N SER A 17 -19.57 12.36 -8.98
CA SER A 17 -20.47 11.77 -7.98
C SER A 17 -21.88 11.46 -8.52
N LYS A 18 -22.27 12.03 -9.66
CA LYS A 18 -23.55 11.75 -10.34
C LYS A 18 -23.50 10.53 -11.27
N ILE A 19 -22.32 9.95 -11.51
CA ILE A 19 -22.17 8.76 -12.35
C ILE A 19 -22.91 7.58 -11.69
N LYS A 20 -23.84 6.98 -12.43
CA LYS A 20 -24.68 5.86 -11.96
C LYS A 20 -23.90 4.55 -11.79
N ASN A 21 -22.88 4.34 -12.61
CA ASN A 21 -22.04 3.14 -12.52
C ASN A 21 -21.06 3.30 -11.34
N ASP A 22 -21.24 2.48 -10.31
CA ASP A 22 -20.44 2.53 -9.09
C ASP A 22 -18.95 2.31 -9.37
N HIS A 23 -18.61 1.30 -10.17
CA HIS A 23 -17.22 0.97 -10.48
C HIS A 23 -16.49 2.13 -11.18
N GLU A 24 -17.15 2.74 -12.17
CA GLU A 24 -16.59 3.88 -12.90
C GLU A 24 -16.42 5.11 -12.00
N ARG A 25 -17.46 5.43 -11.22
CA ARG A 25 -17.46 6.55 -10.28
C ARG A 25 -16.32 6.42 -9.26
N GLU A 26 -16.22 5.27 -8.61
CA GLU A 26 -15.24 5.02 -7.56
C GLU A 26 -13.81 5.02 -8.11
N LYS A 27 -13.61 4.47 -9.31
CA LYS A 27 -12.31 4.53 -10.00
C LYS A 27 -11.87 5.98 -10.25
N LEU A 28 -12.75 6.82 -10.79
CA LEU A 28 -12.45 8.23 -11.06
C LEU A 28 -12.22 9.03 -9.77
N GLN A 29 -13.05 8.81 -8.75
CA GLN A 29 -12.88 9.43 -7.44
C GLN A 29 -11.53 9.06 -6.82
N MET A 30 -11.16 7.77 -6.82
CA MET A 30 -9.88 7.31 -6.29
C MET A 30 -8.69 7.96 -7.01
N GLN A 31 -8.73 8.03 -8.34
CA GLN A 31 -7.67 8.67 -9.12
C GLN A 31 -7.48 10.13 -8.74
N ILE A 32 -8.58 10.89 -8.59
CA ILE A 32 -8.53 12.28 -8.16
C ILE A 32 -8.01 12.40 -6.74
N TYR A 33 -8.50 11.56 -5.82
CA TYR A 33 -8.08 11.62 -4.43
C TYR A 33 -6.57 11.38 -4.27
N LEU A 34 -6.03 10.37 -4.95
CA LEU A 34 -4.60 10.09 -4.94
C LEU A 34 -3.78 11.20 -5.62
N ALA A 35 -4.18 11.66 -6.80
CA ALA A 35 -3.47 12.70 -7.54
C ALA A 35 -3.43 14.05 -6.81
N THR A 36 -4.43 14.31 -5.97
CA THR A 36 -4.60 15.59 -5.26
C THR A 36 -4.35 15.51 -3.75
N ALA A 37 -3.74 14.42 -3.28
CA ALA A 37 -3.36 14.18 -1.89
C ALA A 37 -4.54 14.21 -0.89
N MET A 38 -5.75 13.87 -1.34
CA MET A 38 -6.95 13.68 -0.50
C MET A 38 -6.93 12.28 0.12
N TYR A 39 -5.91 11.99 0.93
CA TYR A 39 -5.61 10.63 1.39
C TYR A 39 -6.66 10.07 2.36
N LYS A 40 -7.38 10.94 3.09
CA LYS A 40 -8.46 10.50 3.97
C LYS A 40 -9.64 9.97 3.16
N GLU A 41 -10.02 10.69 2.12
CA GLU A 41 -11.08 10.31 1.19
C GLU A 41 -10.68 9.07 0.38
N ALA A 42 -9.43 8.99 -0.08
CA ALA A 42 -8.89 7.79 -0.70
C ALA A 42 -8.96 6.58 0.25
N HIS A 43 -8.56 6.75 1.52
CA HIS A 43 -8.61 5.70 2.53
C HIS A 43 -10.03 5.19 2.73
N ASP A 44 -10.98 6.11 2.91
CA ASP A 44 -12.37 5.76 3.20
C ASP A 44 -13.05 5.10 2.00
N LEU A 45 -12.80 5.60 0.77
CA LEU A 45 -13.27 4.98 -0.46
C LEU A 45 -12.65 3.59 -0.67
N ASN A 46 -11.34 3.44 -0.49
CA ASN A 46 -10.67 2.15 -0.62
C ASN A 46 -11.22 1.14 0.37
N GLY A 47 -11.48 1.56 1.61
CA GLY A 47 -12.09 0.74 2.65
C GLY A 47 -13.51 0.28 2.30
N LYS A 48 -14.30 1.13 1.62
CA LYS A 48 -15.61 0.73 1.07
C LYS A 48 -15.44 -0.32 -0.02
N MET A 49 -14.60 -0.04 -1.04
CA MET A 49 -14.38 -0.94 -2.17
C MET A 49 -13.83 -2.31 -1.74
N LEU A 50 -12.98 -2.35 -0.70
CA LEU A 50 -12.45 -3.58 -0.13
C LEU A 50 -13.53 -4.42 0.55
N LYS A 51 -14.52 -3.80 1.20
CA LYS A 51 -15.66 -4.50 1.81
C LYS A 51 -16.62 -5.05 0.77
N ASP A 52 -16.81 -4.33 -0.33
CA ASP A 52 -17.71 -4.74 -1.41
C ASP A 52 -17.11 -5.92 -2.20
N VAL A 53 -15.83 -5.82 -2.58
CA VAL A 53 -15.08 -6.89 -3.23
C VAL A 53 -13.65 -6.92 -2.70
N PHE A 54 -13.33 -7.97 -1.96
CA PHE A 54 -12.00 -8.19 -1.43
C PHE A 54 -10.94 -8.27 -2.54
N SER A 55 -9.78 -7.68 -2.27
CA SER A 55 -8.59 -7.76 -3.12
C SER A 55 -7.35 -7.50 -2.26
N GLU A 56 -6.33 -8.35 -2.38
CA GLU A 56 -5.04 -8.17 -1.70
C GLU A 56 -4.42 -6.80 -2.02
N ALA A 57 -4.44 -6.39 -3.29
CA ALA A 57 -3.94 -5.08 -3.72
C ALA A 57 -4.70 -3.91 -3.07
N ARG A 58 -6.02 -4.05 -2.86
CA ARG A 58 -6.80 -3.06 -2.11
C ARG A 58 -6.46 -3.06 -0.63
N LEU A 59 -6.20 -4.22 -0.02
CA LEU A 59 -5.76 -4.28 1.38
C LEU A 59 -4.40 -3.58 1.55
N LEU A 60 -3.43 -3.87 0.68
CA LEU A 60 -2.14 -3.17 0.65
C LEU A 60 -2.33 -1.66 0.52
N THR A 61 -3.14 -1.22 -0.45
CA THR A 61 -3.45 0.20 -0.66
C THR A 61 -4.10 0.83 0.58
N LEU A 62 -4.99 0.10 1.27
CA LEU A 62 -5.61 0.57 2.50
C LEU A 62 -4.55 0.83 3.57
N CYS A 63 -3.63 -0.11 3.77
CA CYS A 63 -2.58 -0.01 4.78
C CYS A 63 -1.60 1.14 4.48
N GLU A 64 -1.19 1.33 3.23
CA GLU A 64 -0.37 2.49 2.83
C GLU A 64 -1.12 3.81 3.08
N LEU A 65 -2.40 3.88 2.72
CA LEU A 65 -3.22 5.07 2.92
C LEU A 65 -3.41 5.42 4.40
N ARG A 66 -3.31 4.46 5.33
CA ARG A 66 -3.35 4.77 6.78
C ARG A 66 -2.22 5.72 7.17
N TYR A 67 -1.02 5.53 6.62
CA TYR A 67 0.11 6.44 6.84
C TYR A 67 -0.16 7.84 6.29
N TYR A 68 -0.53 7.94 5.02
CA TYR A 68 -0.74 9.23 4.37
C TYR A 68 -1.96 9.99 4.93
N ALA A 69 -3.00 9.26 5.36
CA ALA A 69 -4.17 9.82 6.04
C ALA A 69 -3.93 10.12 7.53
N LYS A 70 -2.70 9.96 8.03
CA LYS A 70 -2.30 10.22 9.43
C LYS A 70 -3.18 9.47 10.44
N ARG A 71 -3.47 8.21 10.15
CA ARG A 71 -4.16 7.31 11.08
C ARG A 71 -3.25 6.99 12.28
N PRO A 72 -3.82 6.62 13.44
CA PRO A 72 -3.03 6.18 14.58
C PRO A 72 -2.09 5.00 14.27
N GLN A 73 -0.94 4.94 14.96
CA GLN A 73 0.07 3.89 14.76
C GLN A 73 -0.52 2.47 14.93
N ASN A 74 -1.32 2.24 15.96
CA ASN A 74 -1.94 0.94 16.21
C ASN A 74 -2.88 0.50 15.08
N GLU A 75 -3.53 1.45 14.40
CA GLU A 75 -4.36 1.18 13.23
C GLU A 75 -3.53 0.83 12.00
N TYR A 76 -2.39 1.51 11.82
CA TYR A 76 -1.41 1.20 10.77
C TYR A 76 -0.82 -0.20 10.97
N GLU A 77 -0.28 -0.48 12.16
CA GLU A 77 0.36 -1.76 12.50
C GLU A 77 -0.63 -2.93 12.36
N LYS A 78 -1.86 -2.78 12.86
CA LYS A 78 -2.89 -3.81 12.74
C LYS A 78 -3.20 -4.14 11.27
N CYS A 79 -3.27 -3.13 10.40
CA CYS A 79 -3.53 -3.36 8.97
C CYS A 79 -2.40 -4.18 8.32
N TYR A 80 -1.15 -3.82 8.61
CA TYR A 80 -0.01 -4.56 8.07
C TYR A 80 0.12 -5.96 8.66
N ALA A 81 -0.32 -6.19 9.90
CA ALA A 81 -0.40 -7.54 10.46
C ALA A 81 -1.42 -8.41 9.69
N GLU A 82 -2.60 -7.87 9.37
CA GLU A 82 -3.60 -8.55 8.55
C GLU A 82 -3.07 -8.83 7.14
N LEU A 83 -2.38 -7.86 6.53
CA LEU A 83 -1.75 -8.04 5.21
C LEU A 83 -0.64 -9.09 5.23
N ALA A 84 0.22 -9.09 6.26
CA ALA A 84 1.31 -10.05 6.37
C ALA A 84 0.80 -11.50 6.46
N LEU A 85 -0.29 -11.73 7.19
CA LEU A 85 -0.94 -13.05 7.27
C LEU A 85 -1.42 -13.52 5.89
N LEU A 86 -2.04 -12.62 5.12
CA LEU A 86 -2.51 -12.93 3.77
C LEU A 86 -1.35 -13.22 2.82
N LEU A 87 -0.32 -12.37 2.81
CA LEU A 87 0.87 -12.57 1.97
C LEU A 87 1.59 -13.88 2.30
N GLN A 88 1.65 -14.24 3.59
CA GLN A 88 2.20 -15.53 4.00
C GLN A 88 1.39 -16.71 3.46
N GLN A 89 0.06 -16.62 3.45
CA GLN A 89 -0.79 -17.65 2.85
C GLN A 89 -0.55 -17.78 1.35
N THR A 90 -0.57 -16.65 0.62
CA THR A 90 -0.27 -16.61 -0.82
C THR A 90 1.10 -17.20 -1.13
N LEU A 91 2.12 -16.89 -0.32
CA LEU A 91 3.48 -17.42 -0.47
C LEU A 91 3.59 -18.92 -0.26
N ASN A 92 2.81 -19.49 0.67
CA ASN A 92 2.84 -20.94 0.92
C ASN A 92 2.34 -21.72 -0.30
N ASP A 93 1.47 -21.12 -1.11
CA ASP A 93 0.92 -21.70 -2.33
C ASP A 93 1.74 -21.34 -3.59
N THR A 94 2.69 -20.41 -3.47
CA THR A 94 3.52 -19.94 -4.59
C THR A 94 4.77 -20.82 -4.75
N PRO A 95 5.02 -21.41 -5.94
CA PRO A 95 6.24 -22.17 -6.19
C PRO A 95 7.50 -21.31 -6.04
N LYS A 96 8.55 -21.83 -5.39
CA LYS A 96 9.81 -21.10 -5.19
C LYS A 96 10.56 -20.71 -6.47
N ASN A 97 10.27 -21.38 -7.57
CA ASN A 97 10.84 -21.09 -8.89
C ASN A 97 9.99 -20.08 -9.68
N ASP A 98 8.85 -19.65 -9.14
CA ASP A 98 8.06 -18.57 -9.71
C ASP A 98 8.80 -17.24 -9.51
N PRO A 99 9.00 -16.42 -10.56
CA PRO A 99 9.60 -15.09 -10.43
C PRO A 99 8.89 -14.19 -9.41
N GLU A 100 7.59 -14.37 -9.20
CA GLU A 100 6.79 -13.60 -8.24
C GLU A 100 7.05 -14.00 -6.78
N TYR A 101 7.66 -15.17 -6.54
CA TYR A 101 7.95 -15.66 -5.18
C TYR A 101 8.80 -14.66 -4.39
N LEU A 102 9.83 -14.10 -5.02
CA LEU A 102 10.73 -13.14 -4.37
C LEU A 102 10.03 -11.82 -4.01
N TYR A 103 9.13 -11.35 -4.87
CA TYR A 103 8.30 -10.16 -4.57
C TYR A 103 7.32 -10.44 -3.44
N GLY A 104 6.73 -11.63 -3.40
CA GLY A 104 5.88 -12.06 -2.29
C GLY A 104 6.66 -12.09 -0.97
N GLU A 105 7.85 -12.71 -0.97
CA GLU A 105 8.68 -12.84 0.24
C GLU A 105 9.09 -11.47 0.75
N TRP A 106 9.52 -10.58 -0.15
CA TRP A 106 9.77 -9.19 0.17
C TRP A 106 8.55 -8.49 0.78
N GLY A 107 7.39 -8.62 0.13
CA GLY A 107 6.13 -8.02 0.61
C GLY A 107 5.76 -8.49 2.02
N TYR A 108 5.93 -9.78 2.31
CA TYR A 108 5.70 -10.33 3.64
C TYR A 108 6.68 -9.76 4.69
N LEU A 109 7.99 -9.71 4.37
CA LEU A 109 8.98 -9.15 5.27
C LEU A 109 8.69 -7.67 5.60
N LEU A 110 8.34 -6.90 4.57
CA LEU A 110 7.98 -5.49 4.67
C LEU A 110 6.72 -5.29 5.52
N ALA A 111 5.68 -6.08 5.27
CA ALA A 111 4.43 -6.02 6.04
C ALA A 111 4.67 -6.38 7.52
N MET A 112 5.48 -7.40 7.81
CA MET A 112 5.83 -7.75 9.18
C MET A 112 6.58 -6.63 9.90
N TYR A 113 7.52 -5.95 9.22
CA TYR A 113 8.20 -4.80 9.81
C TYR A 113 7.24 -3.64 10.08
N LYS A 114 6.40 -3.27 9.09
CA LYS A 114 5.38 -2.22 9.25
C LYS A 114 4.30 -2.56 10.28
N ALA A 115 4.12 -3.83 10.62
CA ALA A 115 3.28 -4.30 11.71
C ALA A 115 3.92 -4.18 13.12
N GLY A 116 5.12 -3.58 13.22
CA GLY A 116 5.81 -3.36 14.49
C GLY A 116 6.77 -4.50 14.90
N HIS A 117 7.05 -5.45 14.02
CA HIS A 117 8.01 -6.53 14.32
C HIS A 117 9.44 -6.11 13.93
N ASP A 118 10.10 -5.32 14.78
CA ASP A 118 11.43 -4.72 14.52
C ASP A 118 12.50 -5.71 14.02
N LYS A 119 12.46 -6.99 14.44
CA LYS A 119 13.38 -8.04 13.96
C LYS A 119 13.37 -8.24 12.44
N TYR A 120 12.29 -7.85 11.75
CA TYR A 120 12.18 -7.95 10.31
C TYR A 120 12.97 -6.88 9.56
N LYS A 121 13.41 -5.81 10.25
CA LYS A 121 14.38 -4.84 9.69
C LYS A 121 15.64 -5.55 9.20
N GLN A 122 16.28 -6.33 10.08
CA GLN A 122 17.49 -7.08 9.74
C GLN A 122 17.23 -8.12 8.65
N LYS A 123 16.08 -8.81 8.68
CA LYS A 123 15.72 -9.79 7.65
C LYS A 123 15.57 -9.16 6.27
N MET A 124 15.00 -7.96 6.18
CA MET A 124 14.91 -7.22 4.93
C MET A 124 16.29 -6.82 4.42
N GLU A 125 17.18 -6.36 5.29
CA GLU A 125 18.58 -6.05 4.94
C GLU A 125 19.28 -7.30 4.38
N GLU A 126 19.21 -8.43 5.08
CA GLU A 126 19.77 -9.71 4.62
C GLU A 126 19.20 -10.15 3.26
N PHE A 127 17.88 -10.01 3.07
CA PHE A 127 17.20 -10.34 1.82
C PHE A 127 17.70 -9.49 0.66
N ILE A 128 17.79 -8.17 0.83
CA ILE A 128 18.36 -7.23 -0.16
C ILE A 128 19.79 -7.64 -0.52
N HIS A 129 20.64 -7.91 0.47
CA HIS A 129 22.04 -8.29 0.22
C HIS A 129 22.17 -9.61 -0.54
N SER A 130 21.22 -10.53 -0.35
CA SER A 130 21.18 -11.82 -1.04
C SER A 130 20.57 -11.77 -2.45
N THR A 131 19.89 -10.67 -2.80
CA THR A 131 19.21 -10.49 -4.09
C THR A 131 20.25 -10.21 -5.19
N GLN A 132 20.27 -11.07 -6.22
CA GLN A 132 21.24 -10.98 -7.33
C GLN A 132 20.76 -10.09 -8.48
N ASP A 133 19.45 -10.01 -8.70
CA ASP A 133 18.90 -9.15 -9.75
C ASP A 133 18.98 -7.69 -9.29
N GLU A 134 19.80 -6.89 -9.96
CA GLU A 134 20.06 -5.49 -9.58
C GLU A 134 18.81 -4.61 -9.69
N THR A 135 17.87 -4.92 -10.59
CA THR A 135 16.63 -4.14 -10.73
C THR A 135 15.72 -4.40 -9.53
N MET A 136 15.55 -5.68 -9.18
CA MET A 136 14.77 -6.10 -8.03
C MET A 136 15.40 -5.60 -6.73
N LYS A 137 16.73 -5.71 -6.60
CA LYS A 137 17.47 -5.19 -5.45
C LYS A 137 17.23 -3.71 -5.23
N TYR A 138 17.33 -2.90 -6.29
CA TYR A 138 17.06 -1.46 -6.21
C TYR A 138 15.62 -1.15 -5.76
N GLN A 139 14.63 -1.92 -6.23
CA GLN A 139 13.23 -1.78 -5.80
C GLN A 139 13.05 -2.13 -4.31
N PHE A 140 13.72 -3.18 -3.84
CA PHE A 140 13.70 -3.57 -2.42
C PHE A 140 14.40 -2.52 -1.54
N GLU A 141 15.56 -2.01 -1.93
CA GLU A 141 16.26 -0.93 -1.24
C GLU A 141 15.38 0.33 -1.14
N SER A 142 14.76 0.75 -2.25
CA SER A 142 13.89 1.93 -2.30
C SER A 142 12.68 1.78 -1.37
N SER A 143 12.04 0.61 -1.36
CA SER A 143 10.88 0.36 -0.49
C SER A 143 11.25 0.13 0.98
N TYR A 144 12.46 -0.39 1.24
CA TYR A 144 13.05 -0.49 2.58
C TYR A 144 13.23 0.89 3.20
N GLU A 145 13.94 1.79 2.51
CA GLU A 145 14.21 3.15 2.99
C GLU A 145 12.91 3.88 3.33
N LEU A 146 11.92 3.82 2.42
CA LEU A 146 10.59 4.39 2.66
C LEU A 146 9.93 3.79 3.91
N ALA A 147 10.01 2.48 4.12
CA ALA A 147 9.41 1.85 5.30
C ALA A 147 10.13 2.23 6.60
N ILE A 148 11.46 2.40 6.58
CA ILE A 148 12.21 2.88 7.74
C ILE A 148 11.73 4.29 8.11
N GLU A 149 11.62 5.19 7.13
CA GLU A 149 11.14 6.56 7.36
C GLU A 149 9.71 6.58 7.89
N GLN A 150 8.80 5.83 7.27
CA GLN A 150 7.40 5.74 7.68
C GLN A 150 7.27 5.25 9.12
N VAL A 151 7.90 4.12 9.46
CA VAL A 151 7.82 3.54 10.81
C VAL A 151 8.48 4.46 11.85
N ALA A 152 9.61 5.10 11.51
CA ALA A 152 10.25 6.06 12.41
C ALA A 152 9.38 7.29 12.70
N SER A 153 8.58 7.74 11.73
CA SER A 153 7.73 8.92 11.90
C SER A 153 6.54 8.74 12.86
N TYR A 154 6.25 7.49 13.25
CA TYR A 154 5.25 7.17 14.28
C TYR A 154 5.83 7.15 15.71
N LYS A 155 7.15 7.11 15.85
CA LYS A 155 7.87 7.10 17.14
C LYS A 155 8.12 8.52 17.64
#